data_AF-A0AAW9TLA7-F1
#
_entry.id   AF-A0AAW9TLA7-F1
#
_cell.length_a   1.000
_cell.length_b   1.000
_cell.length_c   1.000
_cell.angle_alpha   90.00
_cell.angle_beta   90.00
_cell.angle_gamma   90.00
#
_symmetry.space_group_name_H-M   'P 1'
#
loop_
_entity.id
_entity.type
_entity.pdbx_description
1 polymer ?
#
loop_
_entity_poly.entity_id
_entity_poly.type
_entity_poly.pdbx_seq_one_letter_code
_entity_poly.pdbx_strand_id
1 'polypeptide(L)' 'MKARRVKLHDLYREVEALGGADECADDEAYNDAIDDVLAILRASGFGEGFYVDQREYENRARVSRAVQMEVAQ' A
#
# COMPACT_ATOMS: atom_id res chain seq x y z
N MET A 1 23.30 -6.61 3.65
CA MET A 1 22.10 -6.17 4.38
C MET A 1 21.07 -7.28 4.40
N LYS A 2 20.33 -7.45 5.49
CA LYS A 2 19.24 -8.44 5.56
C LYS A 2 17.98 -7.80 4.97
N ALA A 3 17.37 -8.42 3.96
CA ALA A 3 16.16 -7.87 3.34
C ALA A 3 15.03 -7.75 4.38
N ARG A 4 14.48 -6.55 4.53
CA ARG A 4 13.34 -6.29 5.42
C ARG A 4 12.07 -6.74 4.71
N ARG A 5 11.24 -7.55 5.40
CA ARG A 5 9.88 -7.86 4.93
C ARG A 5 8.93 -6.81 5.50
N VAL A 6 8.28 -6.05 4.63
CA VAL A 6 7.25 -5.06 4.98
C VAL A 6 5.95 -5.39 4.27
N LYS A 7 4.83 -4.87 4.80
CA LYS A 7 3.58 -4.90 4.03
C LYS A 7 3.72 -3.96 2.84
N LEU A 8 3.04 -4.30 1.75
CA LEU A 8 3.17 -3.56 0.49
C LEU A 8 2.63 -2.13 0.58
N HIS A 9 1.62 -1.87 1.42
CA HIS A 9 1.14 -0.51 1.66
C HIS A 9 2.13 0.34 2.46
N ASP A 10 2.85 -0.27 3.41
CA ASP A 10 3.92 0.42 4.14
C ASP A 10 5.07 0.76 3.18
N LEU A 11 5.42 -0.17 2.28
CA LEU A 11 6.40 0.08 1.22
C LEU A 11 5.97 1.21 0.29
N TYR A 12 4.70 1.24 -0.13
CA TYR A 12 4.17 2.32 -0.96
C TYR A 12 4.35 3.69 -0.29
N ARG A 13 3.94 3.80 0.98
CA ARG A 13 4.08 5.05 1.76
C ARG A 13 5.53 5.47 1.97
N GLU A 14 6.42 4.50 2.21
CA GLU A 14 7.84 4.78 2.36
C GLU A 14 8.46 5.30 1.06
N VAL A 15 8.07 4.74 -0.10
CA VAL A 15 8.53 5.22 -1.41
C VAL A 15 7.98 6.62 -1.71
N GLU A 16 6.70 6.86 -1.43
CA GLU A 16 6.07 8.18 -1.58
C GLU A 16 6.76 9.25 -0.73
N ALA A 17 7.18 8.90 0.48
CA ALA A 17 7.90 9.80 1.38
C ALA A 17 9.35 10.10 0.95
N LEU A 18 9.90 9.41 -0.06
CA LEU A 18 11.22 9.76 -0.63
C LEU A 18 11.14 10.99 -1.53
N GLY A 19 9.97 11.32 -2.07
CA GLY A 19 9.79 12.44 -2.99
C GLY A 19 9.56 13.78 -2.27
N GLY A 20 9.49 14.85 -3.06
CA GLY A 20 9.10 16.18 -2.59
C GLY A 20 10.26 17.14 -2.29
N ALA A 21 11.51 16.73 -2.56
CA ALA A 21 12.60 17.69 -2.70
C ALA A 21 12.39 18.52 -3.97
N ASP A 22 12.72 19.81 -3.96
CA ASP A 22 12.54 20.74 -5.10
C ASP A 22 13.56 21.88 -5.05
N GLU A 23 14.78 21.57 -4.61
CA GLU A 23 15.86 22.55 -4.41
C GLU A 23 16.75 22.67 -5.66
N CYS A 24 16.77 21.66 -6.52
CA CYS A 24 17.56 21.63 -7.74
C CYS A 24 16.99 20.73 -8.86
N ALA A 25 17.53 20.84 -10.07
CA ALA A 25 17.12 20.04 -11.22
C ALA A 25 17.32 18.52 -11.02
N ASP A 26 18.25 18.12 -10.14
CA ASP A 26 18.42 16.71 -9.79
C ASP A 26 17.23 16.19 -8.94
N ASP A 27 16.56 17.07 -8.20
CA ASP A 27 15.36 16.71 -7.43
C ASP A 27 14.16 16.46 -8.34
N GLU A 28 14.00 17.22 -9.43
CA GLU A 28 12.98 16.96 -10.46
C GLU A 28 13.15 15.55 -11.05
N ALA A 29 14.37 15.20 -11.48
CA ALA A 29 14.65 13.88 -12.03
C ALA A 29 14.47 12.74 -11.00
N TYR A 30 14.76 13.01 -9.72
CA TYR A 30 14.55 12.07 -8.63
C TYR A 30 13.06 11.86 -8.34
N ASN A 31 12.27 12.94 -8.32
CA ASN A 31 10.83 12.88 -8.16
C ASN A 31 10.15 12.13 -9.31
N ASP A 32 10.56 12.38 -10.56
CA ASP A 32 10.04 11.65 -11.73
C ASP A 32 10.24 10.13 -11.58
N ALA A 33 11.43 9.71 -11.12
CA ALA A 33 11.71 8.30 -10.90
C ALA A 33 10.85 7.69 -9.77
N ILE A 34 10.55 8.45 -8.73
CA ILE A 34 9.63 8.03 -7.66
C ILE A 34 8.22 7.90 -8.20
N ASP A 35 7.75 8.87 -8.98
CA ASP A 35 6.42 8.88 -9.57
C ASP A 35 6.20 7.70 -10.52
N ASP A 36 7.21 7.32 -11.31
CA ASP A 36 7.18 6.12 -12.15
C ASP A 36 6.97 4.84 -11.32
N VAL A 37 7.70 4.69 -10.21
CA VAL A 37 7.54 3.54 -9.32
C VAL A 37 6.16 3.51 -8.69
N LEU A 38 5.67 4.64 -8.18
CA LEU A 38 4.33 4.74 -7.60
C LEU A 38 3.25 4.47 -8.66
N ALA A 39 3.44 4.90 -9.91
CA ALA A 39 2.52 4.61 -11.00
C ALA A 39 2.44 3.11 -11.30
N ILE A 40 3.56 2.39 -11.33
CA ILE A 40 3.59 0.93 -11.50
C ILE A 40 2.86 0.23 -10.35
N LEU A 41 3.11 0.66 -9.11
CA LEU A 41 2.42 0.11 -7.94
C LEU A 41 0.90 0.33 -8.04
N ARG A 42 0.47 1.55 -8.36
CA ARG A 42 -0.97 1.88 -8.54
C ARG A 42 -1.60 1.05 -9.64
N ALA A 43 -0.96 0.93 -10.80
CA ALA A 43 -1.43 0.10 -11.93
C ALA A 43 -1.53 -1.38 -11.56
N SER A 44 -0.71 -1.85 -10.62
CA SER A 44 -0.73 -3.22 -10.10
C SER A 44 -1.76 -3.43 -8.98
N GLY A 45 -2.56 -2.41 -8.65
CA GLY A 45 -3.57 -2.46 -7.58
C GLY A 45 -3.04 -2.09 -6.19
N PHE A 46 -1.86 -1.49 -6.10
CA PHE A 46 -1.22 -1.09 -4.85
C PHE A 46 -1.13 0.43 -4.77
N GLY A 47 -2.00 1.04 -3.97
CA GLY A 47 -2.02 2.47 -3.73
C GLY A 47 -2.87 2.83 -2.52
N GLU A 48 -2.82 4.09 -2.10
CA GLU A 48 -3.64 4.58 -1.00
C GLU A 48 -5.13 4.35 -1.31
N GLY A 49 -5.86 3.71 -0.39
CA GLY A 49 -7.28 3.36 -0.56
C GLY A 49 -7.57 2.09 -1.39
N PHE A 50 -6.57 1.51 -2.06
CA PHE A 50 -6.74 0.30 -2.90
C PHE A 50 -6.30 -1.01 -2.21
N TYR A 51 -5.63 -0.94 -1.06
CA TYR A 51 -5.19 -2.13 -0.34
C TYR A 51 -6.29 -2.69 0.57
N VAL A 52 -6.84 -3.85 0.20
CA VAL A 52 -7.46 -4.75 1.17
C VAL A 52 -6.44 -5.85 1.46
N ASP A 53 -5.86 -5.85 2.67
CA ASP A 53 -5.05 -6.97 3.13
C ASP A 53 -5.90 -8.23 3.00
N GLN A 54 -5.52 -9.15 2.11
CA GLN A 54 -6.39 -10.28 1.79
C GLN A 54 -6.67 -11.16 3.02
N ARG A 55 -5.72 -11.25 3.97
CA ARG A 55 -5.99 -11.89 5.26
C ARG A 55 -6.95 -11.07 6.11
N GLU A 56 -6.86 -9.75 6.13
CA GLU A 56 -7.88 -8.94 6.81
C GLU A 56 -9.25 -9.03 6.14
N TYR A 57 -9.31 -9.12 4.82
CA TYR A 57 -10.56 -9.32 4.08
C TYR A 57 -11.20 -10.65 4.47
N GLU A 58 -10.42 -11.72 4.39
CA GLU A 58 -10.84 -13.08 4.76
C GLU A 58 -11.25 -13.14 6.24
N ASN A 59 -10.51 -12.47 7.13
CA ASN A 59 -10.85 -12.37 8.54
C ASN A 59 -12.15 -11.56 8.76
N ARG A 60 -12.35 -10.43 8.09
CA ARG A 60 -13.60 -9.67 8.14
C ARG A 60 -14.79 -10.50 7.66
N ALA A 61 -14.63 -11.23 6.56
CA ALA A 61 -15.66 -12.12 6.05
C ALA A 61 -15.97 -13.27 7.04
N ARG A 62 -14.95 -13.81 7.71
CA ARG A 62 -15.13 -14.85 8.73
C ARG A 62 -15.85 -14.32 9.97
N VAL A 63 -15.46 -13.15 10.47
CA VAL A 63 -16.11 -12.49 11.62
C VAL A 63 -17.57 -12.13 11.29
N SER A 64 -17.82 -11.55 10.12
CA SER A 64 -19.18 -11.21 9.68
C SER A 64 -20.10 -12.43 9.63
N ARG A 65 -19.61 -13.56 9.09
CA ARG A 65 -20.36 -14.83 9.09
C ARG A 65 -20.63 -15.36 10.50
N ALA A 66 -19.67 -15.27 11.41
CA ALA A 66 -19.85 -15.71 12.80
C ALA A 66 -20.96 -14.90 13.49
N VAL A 67 -20.97 -13.57 13.32
CA VAL A 67 -22.00 -12.68 13.87
C VAL A 67 -23.39 -13.01 13.31
N GLN A 68 -23.50 -13.28 12.00
CA GLN A 68 -24.78 -13.66 11.39
C GLN A 68 -25.34 -14.98 11.94
N MET A 69 -24.46 -15.95 12.27
CA MET A 69 -24.88 -17.21 12.87
C MET A 69 -25.35 -17.05 14.31
N GLU A 70 -24.78 -16.10 15.05
CA GLU A 70 -25.13 -15.81 16.44
C GLU A 70 -26.48 -15.06 16.57
N VAL A 71 -26.81 -14.21 15.60
CA VAL A 71 -28.10 -13.49 15.53
C VAL A 71 -29.27 -14.38 15.07
N ALA A 72 -28.96 -15.53 14.45
CA ALA A 72 -29.97 -16.48 13.96
C ALA A 72 -30.39 -17.54 15.00
N GLN A 73 -29.86 -17.47 16.23
CA GLN A 73 -30.21 -18.32 17.38
C GLN A 73 -31.16 -17.59 18.33
#